data_AF-A0A1E8DY60-F1
#
_entry.id   AF-A0A1E8DY60-F1
#
_cell.length_a   1.000
_cell.length_b   1.000
_cell.length_c   1.000
_cell.angle_alpha   90.00
_cell.angle_beta   90.00
_cell.angle_gamma   90.00
#
_symmetry.space_group_name_H-M   'P 1'
#
loop_
_entity.id
_entity.type
_entity.pdbx_description
1 polymer ?
#
loop_
_entity_poly.entity_id
_entity_poly.type
_entity_poly.pdbx_seq_one_letter_code
_entity_poly.pdbx_strand_id
1 'polypeptide(L)'
;MRPGRFVAHYVPVEKILFFQDIYQTLKPVAILLSYDLMQQTENIELRWMQNLALDCGLTAIQAEKMLARLFGEFHLIAADTQTGLLALVGFRQCKRYC
;
A
#
# COMPACT_ATOMS: atom_id res chain seq x y z
N MET A 1 -10.37 20.66 -3.79
CA MET A 1 -9.97 19.27 -3.49
C MET A 1 -11.17 18.36 -3.68
N ARG A 2 -11.08 17.34 -4.55
CA ARG A 2 -12.17 16.35 -4.68
C ARG A 2 -12.06 15.33 -3.54
N PRO A 3 -13.17 14.99 -2.86
CA PRO A 3 -13.19 13.94 -1.87
C PRO A 3 -13.16 12.58 -2.58
N GLY A 4 -12.23 11.70 -2.20
CA GLY A 4 -12.25 10.30 -2.60
C GLY A 4 -11.00 9.82 -3.30
N ARG A 5 -10.00 9.41 -2.52
CA ARG A 5 -9.54 8.01 -2.35
C ARG A 5 -8.22 8.03 -1.55
N PHE A 6 -8.33 7.77 -0.25
CA PHE A 6 -7.22 7.78 0.73
C PHE A 6 -6.54 6.42 0.81
N VAL A 7 -5.90 5.96 -0.27
CA VAL A 7 -5.14 4.70 -0.20
C VAL A 7 -3.79 4.89 -0.85
N ALA A 8 -2.72 4.62 -0.11
CA ALA A 8 -1.40 5.06 -0.51
C ALA A 8 -0.97 4.35 -1.79
N HIS A 9 -1.30 3.07 -2.02
CA HIS A 9 -0.92 2.35 -3.25
C HIS A 9 -1.38 2.97 -4.57
N TYR A 10 -2.35 3.90 -4.59
CA TYR A 10 -2.75 4.61 -5.81
C TYR A 10 -1.97 5.90 -6.08
N VAL A 11 -1.12 6.35 -5.17
CA VAL A 11 -0.44 7.66 -5.27
C VAL A 11 0.87 7.53 -6.07
N PRO A 12 0.99 8.16 -7.26
CA PRO A 12 2.09 7.93 -8.20
C PRO A 12 3.45 8.48 -7.78
N VAL A 13 3.48 9.68 -7.20
CA VAL A 13 4.73 10.37 -6.88
C VAL A 13 4.55 11.07 -5.53
N GLU A 14 5.66 11.24 -4.81
CA GLU A 14 5.72 12.02 -3.57
C GLU A 14 4.85 11.48 -2.43
N LYS A 15 4.96 10.16 -2.17
CA LYS A 15 4.36 9.51 -0.99
C LYS A 15 4.59 10.28 0.31
N ILE A 16 5.76 10.92 0.42
CA ILE A 16 6.09 11.78 1.56
C ILE A 16 5.11 12.94 1.73
N LEU A 17 4.73 13.65 0.66
CA LEU A 17 3.75 14.71 0.72
C LEU A 17 2.37 14.16 1.09
N PHE A 18 1.99 13.02 0.51
CA PHE A 18 0.74 12.36 0.88
C PHE A 18 0.66 12.03 2.37
N PHE A 19 1.72 11.45 2.95
CA PHE A 19 1.77 11.16 4.38
C PHE A 19 1.89 12.43 5.23
N GLN A 20 2.51 13.48 4.72
CA GLN A 20 2.62 14.78 5.39
C GLN A 20 1.26 15.47 5.48
N ASP A 21 0.49 15.48 4.39
CA ASP A 21 -0.89 16.01 4.35
C ASP A 21 -1.78 15.26 5.36
N ILE A 22 -1.66 13.93 5.44
CA ILE A 22 -2.34 13.13 6.46
C ILE A 22 -1.90 13.59 7.86
N TYR A 23 -0.60 13.65 8.13
CA TYR A 23 -0.08 14.01 9.44
C TYR A 23 -0.55 15.41 9.90
N GLN A 24 -0.58 16.39 8.99
CA GLN A 24 -1.01 17.76 9.30
C GLN A 24 -2.51 17.89 9.57
N THR A 25 -3.34 16.98 9.05
CA THR A 25 -4.79 16.99 9.28
C THR A 25 -5.19 16.23 10.55
N LEU A 26 -4.28 15.43 11.11
CA LEU A 26 -4.51 14.69 12.33
C LEU A 26 -4.49 15.58 13.58
N LYS A 27 -5.36 15.28 14.54
CA LYS A 27 -5.30 15.90 15.87
C LYS A 27 -4.00 15.52 16.59
N PRO A 28 -3.54 16.33 17.56
CA PRO A 28 -2.44 15.93 18.43
C PRO A 28 -2.71 14.54 19.05
N VAL A 29 -1.71 13.67 19.04
CA VAL A 29 -1.77 12.29 19.60
C VAL A 29 -2.74 11.35 18.84
N ALA A 30 -3.16 11.69 17.63
CA ALA A 30 -3.93 10.76 16.81
C ALA A 30 -3.10 9.56 16.33
N ILE A 31 -3.80 8.51 15.93
CA ILE A 31 -3.24 7.28 15.37
C ILE A 31 -3.61 7.23 13.88
N LEU A 32 -2.63 6.88 13.03
CA LEU A 32 -2.87 6.49 11.65
C LEU A 32 -2.90 4.96 11.57
N LEU A 33 -4.00 4.39 11.11
CA LEU A 33 -4.10 2.99 10.72
C LEU A 33 -4.17 2.92 9.19
N SER A 34 -3.20 2.24 8.58
CA SER A 34 -3.17 2.00 7.14
C SER A 34 -3.20 0.51 6.85
N TYR A 35 -4.09 0.10 5.96
CA TYR A 35 -4.10 -1.22 5.34
C TYR A 35 -3.88 -1.00 3.86
N ASP A 36 -2.74 -1.48 3.36
CA ASP A 36 -2.25 -1.10 2.04
C ASP A 36 -1.64 -2.29 1.31
N LEU A 37 -1.59 -2.18 -0.01
CA LEU A 37 -0.92 -3.12 -0.87
C LEU A 37 0.55 -2.70 -0.94
N MET A 38 1.45 -3.60 -0.54
CA MET A 38 2.89 -3.34 -0.51
C MET A 38 3.58 -4.06 -1.66
N GLN A 39 4.77 -3.58 -2.01
CA GLN A 39 5.62 -4.27 -2.96
C GLN A 39 6.04 -5.63 -2.35
N GLN A 40 5.94 -6.69 -3.15
CA GLN A 40 6.40 -8.02 -2.80
C GLN A 40 7.90 -8.01 -2.45
N THR A 41 8.30 -8.83 -1.48
CA THR A 41 9.72 -8.96 -1.11
C THR A 41 10.39 -10.00 -2.00
N GLU A 42 9.68 -11.09 -2.29
CA GLU A 42 10.15 -12.19 -3.11
C GLU A 42 9.20 -12.52 -4.26
N ASN A 43 9.76 -13.05 -5.36
CA ASN A 43 8.97 -13.45 -6.52
C ASN A 43 8.01 -14.62 -6.24
N ILE A 44 8.26 -15.41 -5.20
CA ILE A 44 7.38 -16.52 -4.81
C ILE A 44 6.02 -16.02 -4.32
N GLU A 45 5.97 -14.82 -3.73
CA GLU A 45 4.74 -14.20 -3.22
C GLU A 45 3.72 -13.97 -4.35
N LEU A 46 4.18 -13.62 -5.56
CA LEU A 46 3.31 -13.45 -6.71
C LEU A 46 2.63 -14.76 -7.12
N ARG A 47 3.33 -15.89 -6.97
CA ARG A 47 2.74 -17.21 -7.22
C ARG A 47 1.71 -17.57 -6.16
N TRP A 48 1.98 -17.24 -4.90
CA TRP A 48 1.00 -17.42 -3.82
C TRP A 48 -0.25 -16.57 -4.05
N MET A 49 -0.09 -15.32 -4.48
CA MET A 49 -1.22 -14.46 -4.86
C MET A 49 -2.01 -15.02 -6.04
N GLN A 50 -1.32 -15.59 -7.04
CA GLN A 50 -1.99 -16.25 -8.17
C GLN A 50 -2.84 -17.42 -7.69
N ASN A 51 -2.26 -18.31 -6.87
CA ASN A 51 -2.94 -19.48 -6.34
C ASN A 51 -4.12 -19.08 -5.47
N LEU A 52 -3.95 -18.09 -4.59
CA LEU A 52 -5.03 -17.56 -3.75
C LEU A 52 -6.18 -17.00 -4.61
N ALA A 53 -5.88 -16.31 -5.71
CA ALA A 53 -6.90 -15.81 -6.61
C ALA A 53 -7.69 -16.95 -7.26
N LEU A 54 -7.00 -18.01 -7.70
CA LEU A 54 -7.64 -19.22 -8.24
C LEU A 54 -8.53 -19.91 -7.19
N ASP A 55 -8.04 -20.05 -5.96
CA ASP A 55 -8.79 -20.64 -4.84
C ASP A 55 -10.01 -19.79 -4.46
N CYS A 56 -9.95 -18.47 -4.67
CA CYS A 56 -11.09 -17.55 -4.54
C CYS A 56 -12.10 -17.64 -5.70
N GLY A 57 -11.90 -18.56 -6.65
CA GLY A 57 -12.81 -18.81 -7.77
C GLY A 57 -12.53 -17.98 -9.02
N LEU A 58 -11.39 -17.27 -9.11
CA LEU A 58 -10.98 -16.63 -10.35
C LEU A 58 -10.47 -17.68 -11.34
N THR A 59 -10.74 -17.45 -12.63
CA THR A 59 -10.08 -18.18 -13.71
C THR A 59 -8.60 -17.78 -13.84
N ALA A 60 -7.78 -18.60 -14.48
CA ALA A 60 -6.37 -18.27 -14.75
C ALA A 60 -6.19 -16.91 -15.42
N ILE A 61 -7.03 -16.60 -16.43
CA ILE A 61 -6.99 -15.32 -17.14
C ILE A 61 -7.33 -14.14 -16.19
N GLN A 62 -8.27 -14.32 -15.28
CA GLN A 62 -8.61 -13.29 -14.29
C GLN A 62 -7.49 -13.10 -13.26
N ALA A 63 -6.86 -14.18 -12.79
CA ALA A 63 -5.73 -14.12 -11.88
C ALA A 63 -4.52 -13.44 -12.51
N GLU A 64 -4.19 -13.75 -13.77
CA GLU A 64 -3.13 -13.08 -14.53
C GLU A 64 -3.41 -11.59 -14.70
N LYS A 65 -4.65 -11.22 -15.07
CA LYS A 65 -5.05 -9.82 -15.15
C LYS A 65 -4.92 -9.11 -13.81
N MET A 66 -5.32 -9.75 -12.71
CA MET A 66 -5.17 -9.18 -11.37
C MET A 66 -3.70 -8.91 -11.03
N LEU A 67 -2.80 -9.84 -11.32
CA LEU A 67 -1.35 -9.65 -11.12
C LEU A 67 -0.80 -8.54 -12.00
N ALA A 68 -1.23 -8.44 -13.27
CA ALA A 68 -0.79 -7.36 -14.15
C ALA A 68 -1.14 -5.97 -13.59
N ARG A 69 -2.27 -5.84 -12.88
CA ARG A 69 -2.66 -4.59 -12.22
C ARG A 69 -1.68 -4.16 -11.14
N LEU A 70 -1.06 -5.11 -10.41
CA LEU A 70 -0.01 -4.84 -9.40
C LEU A 70 1.13 -3.97 -9.97
N PHE A 71 1.48 -4.19 -11.23
CA PHE A 71 2.58 -3.50 -11.90
C PHE A 71 2.14 -2.26 -12.69
N GLY A 72 0.90 -2.25 -13.20
CA GLY A 72 0.42 -1.20 -14.12
C GLY A 72 -0.48 -0.14 -13.49
N GLU A 73 -1.22 -0.47 -12.42
CA GLU A 73 -2.23 0.41 -11.82
C GLU A 73 -1.82 0.95 -10.44
N PHE A 74 -0.80 0.34 -9.82
CA PHE A 74 -0.40 0.66 -8.46
C PHE A 74 1.03 1.16 -8.37
N HIS A 75 1.26 2.01 -7.38
CA HIS A 75 2.54 2.60 -7.05
C HIS A 75 3.00 2.05 -5.71
N LEU A 76 3.29 0.75 -5.72
CA LEU A 76 3.66 -0.01 -4.54
C LEU A 76 5.03 0.43 -4.04
N ILE A 77 5.17 0.47 -2.72
CA ILE A 77 6.46 0.66 -2.06
C ILE A 77 6.68 -0.50 -1.09
N ALA A 78 7.95 -0.79 -0.79
CA ALA A 78 8.27 -1.72 0.27
C ALA A 78 7.70 -1.25 1.62
N ALA A 79 7.29 -2.20 2.46
CA ALA A 79 6.70 -1.89 3.76
C ALA A 79 7.66 -1.10 4.67
N ASP A 80 8.96 -1.36 4.57
CA ASP A 80 9.98 -0.66 5.33
C ASP A 80 10.18 0.77 4.81
N THR A 81 10.07 0.99 3.49
CA THR A 81 10.03 2.33 2.90
C THR A 81 8.86 3.14 3.43
N GLN A 82 7.65 2.55 3.49
CA GLN A 82 6.49 3.25 4.06
C GLN A 82 6.74 3.62 5.53
N THR A 83 7.28 2.69 6.32
CA THR A 83 7.59 2.93 7.74
C THR A 83 8.60 4.08 7.91
N GLY A 84 9.64 4.11 7.08
CA GLY A 84 10.61 5.20 7.05
C GLY A 84 9.98 6.55 6.69
N LEU A 85 9.10 6.57 5.67
CA LEU A 85 8.37 7.79 5.30
C LEU A 85 7.46 8.29 6.41
N LEU A 86 6.75 7.40 7.10
CA LEU A 86 5.90 7.77 8.24
C LEU A 86 6.72 8.37 9.39
N ALA A 87 7.89 7.80 9.69
CA ALA A 87 8.79 8.36 10.68
C ALA A 87 9.29 9.76 10.27
N LEU A 88 9.65 9.94 8.99
CA LEU A 88 10.12 11.23 8.46
C LEU A 88 9.07 12.34 8.55
N VAL A 89 7.78 12.05 8.34
CA VAL A 89 6.72 13.07 8.42
C VAL A 89 6.34 13.44 9.86
N GLY A 90 6.75 12.64 10.86
CA GLY A 90 6.59 12.96 12.29
C GLY A 90 5.93 11.88 13.14
N PHE A 91 5.55 10.73 12.59
CA PHE A 91 5.01 9.63 13.40
C PHE A 91 6.10 9.03 14.29
N ARG A 92 5.95 9.21 15.61
CA ARG A 92 6.95 8.78 16.61
C ARG A 92 7.05 7.26 16.79
N GLN A 93 5.96 6.54 16.55
CA GLN A 93 5.91 5.09 16.69
C GLN A 93 5.17 4.50 15.49
N CYS A 94 5.86 3.63 14.76
CA CYS A 94 5.30 2.87 13.66
C CYS A 94 5.37 1.39 13.99
N LYS A 95 4.24 0.68 13.96
CA LYS A 95 4.17 -0.77 14.10
C LYS A 95 3.49 -1.36 12.89
N ARG A 96 4.09 -2.41 12.33
CA ARG A 96 3.55 -3.19 11.23
C ARG A 96 3.06 -4.52 11.78
N TYR A 97 1.86 -4.93 11.37
CA TYR A 97 1.29 -6.23 11.66
C TYR A 97 1.09 -6.92 10.31
N CYS A 98 1.90 -7.93 10.04
CA CYS A 98 1.90 -8.73 8.82
C CYS A 98 2.08 -10.20 9.22
#